data_AF-A0A1W2LSU8-F1
#
_entry.id   AF-A0A1W2LSU8-F1
#
_cell.length_a   1.000
_cell.length_b   1.000
_cell.length_c   1.000
_cell.angle_alpha   90.00
_cell.angle_beta   90.00
_cell.angle_gamma   90.00
#
_symmetry.space_group_name_H-M   'P 1'
#
loop_
_entity.id
_entity.type
_entity.pdbx_description
1 polymer ?
#
loop_
_entity_poly.entity_id
_entity_poly.type
_entity_poly.pdbx_seq_one_letter_code
_entity_poly.pdbx_strand_id
1 'polypeptide(L)'
;MHKATQFNEAADMIRELADEHEDIADAYVTLCVHAGIAASDVICCARLGEHAQGENHDEAISLLSRADKEIAKHLRTLLKLKTKAGYSHTPATVDEFKRAGRRWSKKLAGWPPHAEATRLGPLGAYGET
;
A
#
# COMPACT_ATOMS: atom_id res chain seq x y z
N MET A 1 -2.54 4.73 -9.56
CA MET A 1 -3.24 3.59 -8.93
C MET A 1 -3.07 2.28 -9.69
N HIS A 2 -2.97 2.29 -11.03
CA HIS A 2 -2.87 1.08 -11.86
C HIS A 2 -1.91 -0.01 -11.33
N LYS A 3 -0.64 0.34 -11.04
CA LYS A 3 0.35 -0.60 -10.48
C LYS A 3 -0.11 -1.26 -9.18
N ALA A 4 -0.74 -0.47 -8.31
CA ALA A 4 -1.23 -0.92 -7.03
C ALA A 4 -2.38 -1.93 -7.19
N THR A 5 -3.27 -1.68 -8.16
CA THR A 5 -4.32 -2.62 -8.57
C THR A 5 -3.74 -3.92 -9.14
N GLN A 6 -2.75 -3.85 -10.04
CA GLN A 6 -2.11 -5.04 -10.62
C GLN A 6 -1.51 -5.96 -9.56
N PHE A 7 -0.82 -5.41 -8.56
CA PHE A 7 -0.28 -6.23 -7.46
C PHE A 7 -1.37 -6.89 -6.64
N ASN A 8 -2.52 -6.23 -6.44
CA ASN A 8 -3.64 -6.84 -5.75
C ASN A 8 -4.28 -7.95 -6.56
N GLU A 9 -4.56 -7.71 -7.84
CA GLU A 9 -5.13 -8.72 -8.72
C GLU A 9 -4.23 -9.96 -8.76
N ALA A 10 -2.90 -9.76 -8.81
CA ALA A 10 -1.95 -10.85 -8.67
C ALA A 10 -2.05 -11.56 -7.31
N ALA A 11 -2.19 -10.83 -6.20
CA ALA A 11 -2.35 -11.41 -4.87
C ALA A 11 -3.63 -12.25 -4.77
N ASP A 12 -4.74 -11.73 -5.30
CA ASP A 12 -6.02 -12.43 -5.33
C ASP A 12 -5.94 -13.70 -6.19
N MET A 13 -5.35 -13.62 -7.39
CA MET A 13 -5.16 -14.78 -8.27
C MET A 13 -4.37 -15.91 -7.61
N ILE A 14 -3.21 -15.62 -7.00
CA ILE A 14 -2.40 -16.69 -6.39
C ILE A 14 -3.07 -17.28 -5.14
N ARG A 15 -3.88 -16.48 -4.44
CA ARG A 15 -4.66 -16.95 -3.30
C ARG A 15 -5.81 -17.86 -3.73
N GLU A 16 -6.44 -17.56 -4.86
CA GLU A 16 -7.52 -18.38 -5.42
C GLU A 16 -7.02 -19.71 -5.99
N LEU A 17 -5.80 -19.74 -6.52
CA LEU A 17 -5.18 -20.93 -7.11
C LEU A 17 -4.52 -21.87 -6.09
N ALA A 18 -4.23 -21.40 -4.88
CA ALA A 18 -3.53 -22.19 -3.88
C ALA A 18 -4.45 -23.16 -3.15
N ASP A 19 -3.98 -24.40 -2.99
CA ASP A 19 -4.66 -25.43 -2.20
C ASP A 19 -4.57 -25.12 -0.70
N GLU A 20 -3.38 -24.69 -0.24
CA GLU A 20 -3.13 -24.29 1.15
C GLU A 20 -2.53 -22.88 1.22
N HIS A 21 -2.78 -22.17 2.34
CA HIS A 21 -2.27 -20.81 2.50
C HIS A 21 -0.75 -20.78 2.67
N GLU A 22 -0.17 -21.81 3.30
CA GLU A 22 1.27 -21.95 3.50
C GLU A 22 2.06 -21.93 2.18
N ASP A 23 1.50 -22.51 1.11
CA ASP A 23 2.17 -22.66 -0.20
C ASP A 23 2.52 -21.31 -0.84
N ILE A 24 1.73 -20.28 -0.53
CA ILE A 24 1.83 -18.96 -1.16
C ILE A 24 1.94 -17.82 -0.14
N ALA A 25 2.12 -18.12 1.15
CA ALA A 25 2.01 -17.14 2.22
C ALA A 25 2.94 -15.93 2.02
N ASP A 26 4.22 -16.17 1.76
CA ASP A 26 5.21 -15.12 1.56
C ASP A 26 5.01 -14.35 0.25
N ALA A 27 4.65 -15.07 -0.83
CA ALA A 27 4.35 -14.46 -2.13
C ALA A 27 3.14 -13.52 -2.03
N TYR A 28 2.06 -13.97 -1.40
CA TYR A 28 0.85 -13.18 -1.20
C TYR A 28 1.09 -11.97 -0.31
N VAL A 29 1.80 -12.15 0.81
CA VAL A 29 2.15 -11.03 1.70
C VAL A 29 3.02 -10.03 0.94
N THR A 30 3.98 -10.48 0.14
CA THR A 30 4.85 -9.62 -0.67
C THR A 30 4.05 -8.81 -1.69
N LEU A 31 3.11 -9.44 -2.41
CA LEU A 31 2.23 -8.73 -3.34
C LEU A 31 1.34 -7.70 -2.63
N CYS A 32 0.75 -8.05 -1.48
CA CYS A 32 -0.01 -7.11 -0.65
C CYS A 32 0.84 -5.91 -0.20
N VAL A 33 2.11 -6.13 0.12
CA VAL A 33 3.06 -5.06 0.48
C VAL A 33 3.31 -4.14 -0.71
N HIS A 34 3.62 -4.69 -1.88
CA HIS A 34 3.90 -3.91 -3.08
C HIS A 34 2.69 -3.11 -3.55
N ALA A 35 1.50 -3.70 -3.45
CA ALA A 35 0.25 -3.01 -3.65
C ALA A 35 0.18 -1.79 -2.71
N GLY A 36 0.35 -2.01 -1.40
CA GLY A 36 0.32 -0.97 -0.38
C GLY A 36 1.27 0.20 -0.63
N ILE A 37 2.51 -0.09 -1.02
CA ILE A 37 3.52 0.93 -1.37
C ILE A 37 3.05 1.72 -2.59
N ALA A 38 2.69 1.04 -3.69
CA ALA A 38 2.29 1.71 -4.92
C ALA A 38 1.05 2.60 -4.77
N ALA A 39 0.11 2.24 -3.88
CA ALA A 39 -1.02 3.11 -3.56
C ALA A 39 -0.62 4.31 -2.72
N SER A 40 0.29 4.11 -1.77
CA SER A 40 0.81 5.18 -0.90
C SER A 40 1.49 6.25 -1.73
N ASP A 41 2.30 5.87 -2.71
CA ASP A 41 2.95 6.81 -3.64
C ASP A 41 1.92 7.66 -4.38
N VAL A 42 0.85 7.03 -4.89
CA VAL A 42 -0.20 7.74 -5.63
C VAL A 42 -0.95 8.72 -4.73
N ILE A 43 -1.22 8.34 -3.48
CA ILE A 43 -1.90 9.21 -2.50
C ILE A 43 -1.01 10.41 -2.15
N CYS A 44 0.27 10.18 -1.89
CA CYS A 44 1.23 11.25 -1.61
C CYS A 44 1.35 12.19 -2.81
N CYS A 45 1.55 11.66 -4.02
CA CYS A 45 1.57 12.47 -5.25
C CYS A 45 0.30 13.31 -5.41
N ALA A 46 -0.87 12.70 -5.23
CA ALA A 46 -2.14 13.38 -5.45
C ALA A 46 -2.48 14.44 -4.39
N ARG A 47 -2.05 14.26 -3.14
CA ARG A 47 -2.39 15.17 -2.02
C ARG A 47 -1.29 16.17 -1.67
N LEU A 48 -0.03 15.81 -1.89
CA LEU A 48 1.14 16.59 -1.46
C LEU A 48 2.01 17.05 -2.64
N GLY A 49 1.82 16.50 -3.85
CA GLY A 49 2.68 16.77 -5.01
C GLY A 49 4.04 16.07 -4.95
N GLU A 50 4.28 15.23 -3.95
CA GLU A 50 5.55 14.52 -3.72
C GLU A 50 5.29 13.08 -3.30
N HIS A 51 6.26 12.19 -3.52
CA HIS A 51 6.25 10.83 -2.99
C HIS A 51 7.64 10.44 -2.48
N ALA A 52 7.70 9.46 -1.59
CA ALA A 52 8.97 9.03 -1.03
C ALA A 52 9.82 8.36 -2.11
N GLN A 53 11.12 8.63 -2.07
CA GLN A 53 12.11 8.07 -2.99
C GLN A 53 13.07 7.19 -2.19
N GLY A 54 13.34 5.98 -2.67
CA GLY A 54 14.28 5.04 -2.04
C GLY A 54 13.62 4.03 -1.11
N GLU A 55 14.46 3.34 -0.33
CA GLU A 55 14.07 2.16 0.47
C GLU A 55 13.71 2.51 1.92
N ASN A 56 13.75 3.78 2.31
CA ASN A 56 13.47 4.21 3.68
C ASN A 56 11.97 4.13 3.99
N HIS A 57 11.60 3.04 4.66
CA HIS A 57 10.24 2.76 5.09
C HIS A 57 9.67 3.84 6.02
N ASP A 58 10.48 4.41 6.92
CA ASP A 58 10.00 5.41 7.88
C ASP A 58 9.72 6.75 7.22
N GLU A 59 10.51 7.12 6.21
CA GLU A 59 10.25 8.30 5.37
C GLU A 59 8.93 8.16 4.61
N ALA A 60 8.70 7.01 3.96
CA ALA A 60 7.46 6.72 3.27
C ALA A 60 6.23 6.81 4.20
N ILE A 61 6.33 6.30 5.42
CA ILE A 61 5.25 6.37 6.41
C ILE A 61 5.04 7.81 6.90
N SER A 62 6.12 8.55 7.15
CA SER A 62 6.06 9.95 7.61
C SER A 62 5.36 10.82 6.57
N LEU A 63 5.76 10.67 5.30
CA LEU A 63 5.16 11.37 4.17
C LEU A 63 3.69 11.03 4.02
N LEU A 64 3.36 9.75 3.98
CA LEU A 64 1.97 9.30 3.89
C LEU A 64 1.15 9.76 5.10
N SER A 65 1.72 9.85 6.30
CA SER A 65 1.01 10.34 7.47
C SER A 65 0.62 11.83 7.38
N ARG A 66 1.31 12.62 6.55
CA ARG A 66 0.92 13.99 6.22
C ARG A 66 -0.29 14.00 5.27
N ALA A 67 -0.40 13.01 4.37
CA ALA A 67 -1.50 12.88 3.43
C ALA A 67 -2.75 12.17 4.02
N ASP A 68 -2.56 11.10 4.79
CA ASP A 68 -3.61 10.29 5.44
C ASP A 68 -3.02 9.43 6.58
N LYS A 69 -3.28 9.81 7.83
CA LYS A 69 -2.79 9.11 9.04
C LYS A 69 -3.27 7.66 9.15
N GLU A 70 -4.49 7.38 8.67
CA GLU A 70 -5.03 6.01 8.76
C GLU A 70 -4.39 5.10 7.72
N ILE A 71 -4.19 5.58 6.48
CA ILE A 71 -3.49 4.80 5.44
C ILE A 71 -2.04 4.57 5.86
N ALA A 72 -1.38 5.56 6.49
CA ALA A 72 -0.03 5.40 7.04
C ALA A 72 0.07 4.25 8.07
N LYS A 73 -0.95 4.05 8.92
CA LYS A 73 -1.00 2.91 9.87
C LYS A 73 -1.11 1.57 9.15
N HIS A 74 -1.83 1.51 8.03
CA HIS A 74 -1.92 0.32 7.19
C HIS A 74 -0.59 0.01 6.53
N LEU A 75 0.04 1.00 5.87
CA LEU A 75 1.35 0.85 5.25
C LEU A 75 2.42 0.42 6.27
N ARG A 76 2.46 1.04 7.46
CA ARG A 76 3.39 0.67 8.54
C ARG A 76 3.30 -0.81 8.89
N THR A 77 2.09 -1.37 8.90
CA THR A 77 1.95 -2.80 9.14
C THR A 77 2.51 -3.62 7.99
N LEU A 78 2.17 -3.28 6.75
CA LEU A 78 2.62 -4.01 5.57
C LEU A 78 4.15 -4.01 5.49
N LEU A 79 4.80 -2.88 5.73
CA LEU A 79 6.27 -2.79 5.71
C LEU A 79 6.94 -3.64 6.81
N LYS A 80 6.29 -3.83 7.97
CA LYS A 80 6.78 -4.80 8.97
C LYS A 80 6.70 -6.25 8.48
N LEU A 81 5.69 -6.58 7.67
CA LEU A 81 5.55 -7.90 7.07
C LEU A 81 6.55 -8.12 5.94
N LYS A 82 6.93 -7.08 5.18
CA LYS A 82 7.95 -7.14 4.12
C LYS A 82 9.28 -7.67 4.64
N THR A 83 9.76 -7.14 5.77
CA THR A 83 11.02 -7.58 6.37
C THR A 83 10.97 -9.04 6.78
N LYS A 84 9.80 -9.51 7.24
CA LYS A 84 9.63 -10.91 7.65
C LYS A 84 9.51 -11.83 6.43
N ALA A 85 8.60 -11.57 5.50
CA ALA A 85 8.38 -12.40 4.32
C ALA A 85 9.59 -12.43 3.36
N GLY A 86 10.36 -11.35 3.29
CA GLY A 86 11.50 -11.25 2.37
C GLY A 86 12.84 -11.76 2.91
N TYR A 87 12.99 -11.86 4.24
CA TYR A 87 14.31 -12.14 4.86
C TYR A 87 14.27 -13.13 6.02
N SER A 88 13.09 -13.58 6.46
CA SER A 88 12.96 -14.61 7.49
C SER A 88 13.03 -16.00 6.88
N HIS A 89 13.59 -16.96 7.62
CA HIS A 89 13.50 -18.39 7.28
C HIS A 89 12.14 -19.02 7.64
N THR A 90 11.30 -18.27 8.36
CA THR A 90 9.94 -18.71 8.73
C THR A 90 8.91 -18.06 7.82
N PRO A 91 8.04 -18.87 7.16
CA PRO A 91 6.96 -18.35 6.34
C PRO A 91 6.01 -17.45 7.14
N ALA A 92 5.35 -16.53 6.45
CA ALA A 92 4.29 -15.73 7.02
C ALA A 92 3.18 -16.62 7.61
N THR A 93 2.70 -16.28 8.80
CA THR A 93 1.63 -17.05 9.45
C THR A 93 0.27 -16.79 8.80
N VAL A 94 -0.71 -17.66 9.03
CA VAL A 94 -2.10 -17.47 8.58
C VAL A 94 -2.69 -16.12 9.05
N ASP A 95 -2.32 -15.66 10.24
CA ASP A 95 -2.76 -14.36 10.75
C ASP A 95 -2.13 -13.19 10.00
N GLU A 96 -0.86 -13.31 9.63
CA GLU A 96 -0.14 -12.32 8.82
C GLU A 96 -0.68 -12.27 7.40
N PHE A 97 -0.91 -13.44 6.80
CA PHE A 97 -1.60 -13.61 5.51
C PHE A 97 -2.95 -12.88 5.50
N LYS A 98 -3.84 -13.19 6.44
CA LYS A 98 -5.15 -12.55 6.55
C LYS A 98 -5.04 -11.05 6.85
N ARG A 99 -4.05 -10.64 7.65
CA ARG A 99 -3.81 -9.23 8.00
C ARG A 99 -3.32 -8.42 6.80
N ALA A 100 -2.50 -8.98 5.93
CA ALA A 100 -2.02 -8.34 4.71
C ALA A 100 -3.20 -8.00 3.77
N GLY A 101 -4.01 -9.00 3.42
CA GLY A 101 -5.17 -8.81 2.55
C GLY A 101 -6.22 -7.83 3.08
N ARG A 102 -6.50 -7.87 4.40
CA ARG A 102 -7.44 -6.92 5.02
C ARG A 102 -6.95 -5.47 4.98
N ARG A 103 -5.66 -5.23 5.17
CA ARG A 103 -5.12 -3.86 5.29
C ARG A 103 -4.99 -3.18 3.95
N TRP A 104 -4.79 -3.95 2.90
CA TRP A 104 -4.83 -3.47 1.54
C TRP A 104 -6.29 -3.20 1.07
N SER A 105 -7.22 -4.16 1.21
CA SER A 105 -8.58 -4.04 0.66
C SER A 105 -9.43 -2.93 1.28
N LYS A 106 -9.21 -2.56 2.55
CA LYS A 106 -10.13 -1.71 3.32
C LYS A 106 -10.18 -0.23 2.91
N LYS A 107 -9.36 0.25 1.95
CA LYS A 107 -9.30 1.70 1.66
C LYS A 107 -9.08 2.11 0.19
N LEU A 108 -8.86 1.18 -0.74
CA LEU A 108 -8.77 1.48 -2.18
C LEU A 108 -10.03 1.21 -2.99
N ALA A 109 -10.97 0.43 -2.45
CA ALA A 109 -12.31 0.31 -3.03
C ALA A 109 -13.06 1.66 -3.11
N GLY A 110 -12.58 2.69 -2.41
CA GLY A 110 -13.11 4.05 -2.45
C GLY A 110 -12.22 5.10 -3.12
N TRP A 111 -11.10 4.74 -3.78
CA TRP A 111 -10.30 5.71 -4.52
C TRP A 111 -10.87 5.92 -5.92
N PRO A 112 -11.31 7.13 -6.29
CA PRO A 112 -11.96 7.35 -7.58
C PRO A 112 -10.96 7.21 -8.75
N PRO A 113 -11.34 6.55 -9.85
CA PRO A 113 -10.54 6.51 -11.07
C PRO A 113 -10.47 7.92 -11.70
N HIS A 114 -9.25 8.46 -11.82
CA HIS A 114 -8.73 9.58 -12.62
C HIS A 114 -9.53 10.89 -12.85
N ALA A 115 -10.86 10.93 -12.81
CA ALA A 115 -11.66 12.13 -13.13
C ALA A 115 -11.87 13.09 -11.94
N GLU A 116 -11.58 12.69 -10.69
CA GLU A 116 -11.83 13.53 -9.50
C GLU A 116 -10.60 13.95 -8.71
N ALA A 117 -9.41 13.40 -9.00
CA ALA A 117 -8.17 13.90 -8.41
C ALA A 117 -7.92 15.39 -8.77
N THR A 118 -8.45 15.84 -9.91
CA THR A 118 -8.41 17.24 -10.37
C THR A 118 -9.41 18.15 -9.65
N ARG A 119 -10.38 17.61 -8.89
CA ARG A 119 -11.42 18.37 -8.19
C ARG A 119 -11.11 18.61 -6.70
N LEU A 120 -10.06 17.99 -6.16
CA LEU A 120 -9.44 18.39 -4.89
C LEU A 120 -8.50 19.56 -5.20
N GLY A 121 -9.08 20.76 -5.30
CA GLY A 121 -8.44 21.97 -5.83
C GLY A 121 -7.18 22.45 -5.09
N PRO A 122 -6.50 23.47 -5.63
CA PRO A 122 -5.24 23.97 -5.11
C PRO A 122 -5.50 24.69 -3.77
N LEU A 123 -5.01 24.13 -2.66
CA LEU A 123 -4.80 24.91 -1.44
C LEU A 123 -3.46 25.63 -1.59
N GLY A 124 -3.50 26.73 -2.35
CA GLY A 124 -2.37 27.59 -2.64
C GLY A 124 -2.81 29.00 -2.99
N ALA A 125 -3.81 29.53 -2.30
CA ALA A 125 -4.12 30.96 -2.29
C ALA A 125 -3.54 31.59 -1.02
N TYR A 126 -2.21 31.63 -0.91
CA TYR A 126 -1.52 32.51 0.04
C TYR A 126 -0.17 32.95 -0.54
N GLY A 127 -0.09 34.24 -0.83
CA GLY A 127 1.15 35.02 -0.94
C GLY A 127 1.69 35.17 -2.35
N GLU A 128 1.47 36.34 -2.96
CA GLU A 128 2.55 37.32 -3.20
C GLU A 128 1.96 38.64 -3.77
N THR A 129 2.21 39.70 -3.01
CA THR A 129 2.25 41.16 -3.30
C THR A 129 1.20 41.81 -4.18
#